data_AF-A0A6I4NCD9-F1
#
_entry.id   AF-A0A6I4NCD9-F1
#
_cell.length_a   1.000
_cell.length_b   1.000
_cell.length_c   1.000
_cell.angle_alpha   90.00
_cell.angle_beta   90.00
_cell.angle_gamma   90.00
#
_symmetry.space_group_name_H-M   'P 1'
#
loop_
_entity.id
_entity.type
_entity.pdbx_description
1 polymer ?
#
loop_
_entity_poly.entity_id
_entity_poly.type
_entity_poly.pdbx_seq_one_letter_code
_entity_poly.pdbx_strand_id
1 'polypeptide(L)'
;MHTSDRTSEHTSHRASDHTETSTRVLAVLEKRFGDAARTLAPDADLSDALPGFDSLAALEYVTAVEGEFGIEVDFVGDDVRYWFSTLDRTAEYVRECVEDQAA
;
A
#
# COMPACT_ATOMS: atom_id res chain seq x y z
N MET A 1 -11.09 -42.10 8.72
CA MET A 1 -11.54 -41.41 7.49
C MET A 1 -12.31 -40.16 7.89
N HIS A 2 -11.72 -38.99 7.61
CA HIS A 2 -12.29 -37.63 7.47
C HIS A 2 -11.37 -36.58 8.11
N THR A 3 -10.31 -36.26 7.38
CA THR A 3 -9.49 -35.06 7.56
C THR A 3 -10.03 -34.00 6.60
N SER A 4 -11.02 -33.21 7.03
CA SER A 4 -11.53 -32.08 6.25
C SER A 4 -12.04 -31.00 7.19
N ASP A 5 -11.13 -30.20 7.74
CA ASP A 5 -11.42 -28.85 8.23
C ASP A 5 -10.10 -28.05 8.22
N ARG A 6 -9.75 -27.46 7.07
CA ARG A 6 -8.57 -26.58 6.94
C ARG A 6 -8.75 -25.59 5.79
N THR A 7 -9.91 -24.96 5.70
CA THR A 7 -10.20 -23.96 4.65
C THR A 7 -10.90 -22.70 5.15
N SER A 8 -11.10 -22.54 6.46
CA SER A 8 -11.81 -21.38 7.02
C SER A 8 -10.91 -20.33 7.68
N GLU A 9 -9.58 -20.48 7.69
CA GLU A 9 -8.65 -19.50 8.29
C GLU A 9 -7.96 -18.58 7.27
N HIS A 10 -8.07 -18.86 5.96
CA HIS A 10 -7.29 -18.16 4.93
C HIS A 10 -7.82 -16.76 4.59
N THR A 11 -9.12 -16.49 4.80
CA THR A 11 -9.72 -15.17 4.50
C THR A 11 -9.46 -14.13 5.59
N SER A 12 -9.26 -14.55 6.84
CA SER A 12 -8.97 -13.63 7.95
C SER A 12 -7.51 -13.14 7.95
N HIS A 13 -6.57 -13.94 7.43
CA HIS A 13 -5.17 -13.50 7.27
C HIS A 13 -5.09 -12.37 6.25
N ARG A 14 -5.64 -12.59 5.05
CA ARG A 14 -5.54 -11.64 3.92
C ARG A 14 -6.12 -10.25 4.18
N ALA A 15 -7.20 -10.17 4.96
CA ALA A 15 -7.78 -8.88 5.37
C ALA A 15 -6.93 -8.18 6.45
N SER A 16 -6.25 -8.95 7.31
CA SER A 16 -5.31 -8.44 8.31
C SER A 16 -4.05 -7.91 7.61
N ASP A 17 -3.51 -8.65 6.64
CA ASP A 17 -2.35 -8.24 5.83
C ASP A 17 -2.61 -6.92 5.08
N HIS A 18 -3.80 -6.75 4.51
CA HIS A 18 -4.19 -5.52 3.82
C HIS A 18 -4.27 -4.32 4.78
N THR A 19 -4.86 -4.55 5.96
CA THR A 19 -5.00 -3.50 7.00
C THR A 19 -3.63 -3.13 7.58
N GLU A 20 -2.75 -4.11 7.80
CA GLU A 20 -1.38 -3.88 8.25
C GLU A 20 -0.56 -3.13 7.19
N THR A 21 -0.66 -3.53 5.92
CA THR A 21 0.00 -2.85 4.80
C THR A 21 -0.48 -1.41 4.70
N SER A 22 -1.80 -1.18 4.71
CA SER A 22 -2.39 0.16 4.69
C SER A 22 -1.91 1.02 5.86
N THR A 23 -1.82 0.45 7.06
CA THR A 23 -1.34 1.16 8.26
C THR A 23 0.13 1.55 8.13
N ARG A 24 0.98 0.68 7.57
CA ARG A 24 2.40 0.96 7.36
C ARG A 24 2.63 1.99 6.26
N VAL A 25 1.88 1.91 5.16
CA VAL A 25 1.88 2.94 4.10
C VAL A 25 1.40 4.28 4.66
N LEU A 26 0.35 4.29 5.48
CA LEU A 26 -0.13 5.49 6.16
C LEU A 26 0.95 6.09 7.05
N ALA A 27 1.68 5.29 7.81
CA ALA A 27 2.80 5.77 8.64
C ALA A 27 3.93 6.42 7.81
N VAL A 28 4.17 5.95 6.58
CA VAL A 28 5.11 6.59 5.64
C VAL A 28 4.58 7.96 5.19
N LEU A 29 3.28 8.06 4.90
CA LEU A 29 2.64 9.34 4.55
C LEU A 29 2.61 10.31 5.74
N GLU A 30 2.29 9.85 6.95
CA GLU A 30 2.29 10.65 8.18
C GLU A 30 3.65 11.29 8.45
N LYS A 31 4.75 10.56 8.24
CA LYS A 31 6.10 11.10 8.42
C LYS A 31 6.42 12.28 7.49
N ARG A 32 5.75 12.35 6.33
CA ARG A 32 5.99 13.38 5.30
C ARG A 32 4.97 14.51 5.33
N PHE A 33 3.70 14.16 5.31
CA PHE A 33 2.59 15.10 5.21
C PHE A 33 1.96 15.44 6.57
N GLY A 34 2.41 14.77 7.64
CA GLY A 34 1.95 15.04 8.99
C GLY A 34 0.48 14.73 9.18
N ASP A 35 -0.25 15.68 9.76
CA ASP A 35 -1.67 15.51 10.11
C ASP A 35 -2.58 15.35 8.88
N ALA A 36 -2.17 15.84 7.71
CA ALA A 36 -2.94 15.67 6.46
C ALA A 36 -3.09 14.20 6.08
N ALA A 37 -2.03 13.40 6.29
CA ALA A 37 -2.09 11.96 6.07
C ALA A 37 -2.98 11.26 7.12
N ARG A 38 -3.02 11.74 8.37
CA ARG A 38 -3.88 11.16 9.42
C ARG A 38 -5.37 11.24 9.10
N THR A 39 -5.77 12.33 8.44
CA THR A 39 -7.16 12.56 8.05
C THR A 39 -7.52 11.94 6.70
N LEU A 40 -6.55 11.32 6.02
CA LEU A 40 -6.72 10.74 4.70
C LEU A 40 -7.63 9.50 4.77
N ALA A 41 -8.66 9.48 3.93
CA ALA A 41 -9.47 8.28 3.72
C ALA A 41 -8.71 7.27 2.83
N PRO A 42 -8.86 5.96 3.05
CA PRO A 42 -8.14 4.95 2.27
C PRO A 42 -8.47 4.98 0.77
N ASP A 43 -9.70 5.36 0.45
CA ASP A 43 -10.25 5.57 -0.90
C ASP A 43 -10.06 6.99 -1.45
N ALA A 44 -9.51 7.92 -0.66
CA ALA A 44 -9.23 9.27 -1.14
C ALA A 44 -8.02 9.31 -2.07
N ASP A 45 -8.11 10.19 -3.06
CA ASP A 45 -7.00 10.45 -3.97
C ASP A 45 -5.91 11.25 -3.24
N LEU A 46 -4.70 10.72 -3.20
CA LEU A 46 -3.53 11.30 -2.55
C LEU A 46 -3.20 12.67 -3.14
N SER A 47 -3.36 12.84 -4.46
CA SER A 47 -3.03 14.10 -5.13
C SER A 47 -4.01 15.23 -4.81
N ASP A 48 -5.27 14.89 -4.53
CA ASP A 48 -6.32 15.84 -4.14
C ASP A 48 -6.33 16.09 -2.63
N ALA A 49 -6.11 15.04 -1.83
CA ALA A 49 -6.22 15.09 -0.38
C ALA A 49 -4.96 15.62 0.31
N LEU A 50 -3.77 15.45 -0.27
CA LEU A 50 -2.51 15.89 0.33
C LEU A 50 -2.02 17.18 -0.35
N PRO A 51 -1.93 18.31 0.39
CA PRO A 51 -1.42 19.55 -0.18
C PRO A 51 0.07 19.42 -0.50
N GLY A 52 0.43 19.61 -1.78
CA GLY A 52 1.82 19.52 -2.25
C GLY A 52 2.23 18.11 -2.71
N PHE A 53 1.27 17.22 -2.94
CA PHE A 53 1.54 15.93 -3.59
C PHE A 53 1.78 16.11 -5.10
N ASP A 54 2.97 16.59 -5.43
CA ASP A 54 3.46 16.75 -6.79
C ASP A 54 4.21 15.51 -7.31
N SER A 55 4.64 15.53 -8.57
CA SER A 55 5.37 14.40 -9.19
C SER A 55 6.65 14.00 -8.43
N LEU A 56 7.33 14.98 -7.81
CA LEU A 56 8.50 14.71 -6.96
C LEU A 56 8.10 14.04 -5.64
N ALA A 57 7.05 14.55 -4.98
CA ALA A 57 6.55 13.98 -3.73
C ALA A 57 6.02 12.56 -3.96
N ALA A 58 5.38 12.30 -5.10
CA ALA A 58 4.96 10.97 -5.51
C ALA A 58 6.16 10.02 -5.71
N LEU A 59 7.23 10.48 -6.37
CA LEU A 59 8.46 9.68 -6.54
C LEU A 59 9.10 9.36 -5.18
N GLU A 60 9.28 10.38 -4.32
CA GLU A 60 9.82 10.18 -2.97
C GLU A 60 8.94 9.25 -2.15
N TYR A 61 7.62 9.36 -2.29
CA TYR A 61 6.65 8.48 -1.67
C TYR A 61 6.87 7.03 -2.08
N VAL A 62 6.91 6.75 -3.40
CA VAL A 62 7.19 5.42 -3.94
C VAL A 62 8.51 4.89 -3.38
N THR A 63 9.60 5.67 -3.42
CA THR A 63 10.90 5.23 -2.90
C THR A 63 10.90 4.90 -1.40
N ALA A 64 10.09 5.57 -0.58
CA ALA A 64 9.97 5.16 0.82
C ALA A 64 9.11 3.92 1.01
N VAL A 65 8.09 3.72 0.17
CA VAL A 65 7.32 2.47 0.20
C VAL A 65 8.21 1.31 -0.22
N GLU A 66 9.00 1.45 -1.28
CA GLU A 66 10.05 0.49 -1.67
C GLU A 66 10.97 0.14 -0.51
N GLY A 67 11.52 1.16 0.16
CA GLY A 67 12.44 0.95 1.30
C GLY A 67 11.78 0.37 2.55
N GLU A 68 10.52 0.71 2.83
CA GLU A 68 9.79 0.23 4.02
C GLU A 68 9.37 -1.24 3.89
N PHE A 69 9.02 -1.66 2.66
CA PHE A 69 8.52 -3.01 2.39
C PHE A 69 9.56 -3.92 1.73
N GLY A 70 10.66 -3.37 1.21
CA GLY A 70 11.68 -4.12 0.48
C GLY A 70 11.21 -4.55 -0.92
N ILE A 71 10.35 -3.75 -1.56
CA ILE A 71 9.82 -4.03 -2.90
C ILE A 71 10.51 -3.15 -3.96
N GLU A 72 10.43 -3.56 -5.22
CA GLU A 72 10.89 -2.80 -6.38
C GLU A 72 9.67 -2.42 -7.21
N VAL A 73 9.46 -1.12 -7.45
CA VAL A 73 8.32 -0.62 -8.23
C VAL A 73 8.76 -0.32 -9.66
N ASP A 74 8.11 -0.93 -10.64
CA ASP A 74 8.40 -0.66 -12.04
C ASP A 74 7.61 0.55 -12.57
N PHE A 75 8.26 1.71 -12.64
CA PHE A 75 7.61 2.95 -13.12
C PHE A 75 7.16 2.94 -14.60
N VAL A 76 7.57 1.94 -15.39
CA VAL A 76 7.29 1.85 -16.83
C VAL A 76 6.23 0.79 -17.13
N GLY A 77 6.31 -0.34 -16.43
CA GLY A 77 5.44 -1.51 -16.55
C GLY A 77 4.25 -1.44 -15.61
N ASP A 78 4.40 -0.86 -14.42
CA ASP A 78 3.30 -0.59 -13.52
C ASP A 78 2.76 0.83 -13.71
N ASP A 79 1.43 0.93 -13.72
CA ASP A 79 0.75 2.23 -13.75
C ASP A 79 0.83 2.88 -12.36
N VAL A 80 2.03 3.33 -11.97
CA VAL A 80 2.34 3.86 -10.64
C VAL A 80 1.40 5.00 -10.27
N ARG A 81 1.01 5.83 -11.23
CA ARG A 81 0.04 6.91 -10.96
C ARG A 81 -1.33 6.37 -10.59
N TYR A 82 -1.75 5.25 -11.17
CA TYR A 82 -3.01 4.59 -10.83
C TYR A 82 -2.90 3.83 -9.51
N TRP A 83 -1.82 3.07 -9.28
CA TRP A 83 -1.61 2.28 -8.07
C TRP A 83 -1.36 3.15 -6.84
N PHE A 84 -0.58 4.21 -6.99
CA PHE A 84 -0.27 5.18 -5.94
C PHE A 84 -1.20 6.39 -5.99
N SER A 85 -2.41 6.25 -6.55
CA SER A 85 -3.43 7.31 -6.49
C SER A 85 -4.13 7.33 -5.14
N THR A 86 -4.36 6.16 -4.52
CA THR A 86 -5.05 6.04 -3.22
C THR A 86 -4.27 5.11 -2.30
N LEU A 87 -4.52 5.22 -1.00
CA LEU A 87 -3.88 4.36 -0.01
C LEU A 87 -4.27 2.89 -0.22
N ASP A 88 -5.55 2.63 -0.50
CA ASP A 88 -6.07 1.27 -0.68
C ASP A 88 -5.43 0.55 -1.87
N ARG A 89 -5.30 1.23 -3.02
CA ARG A 89 -4.60 0.69 -4.19
C ARG A 89 -3.12 0.49 -3.94
N THR A 90 -2.48 1.41 -3.21
CA THR A 90 -1.06 1.26 -2.85
C THR A 90 -0.88 0.03 -1.98
N ALA A 91 -1.75 -0.18 -0.99
CA ALA A 91 -1.69 -1.33 -0.12
C ALA A 91 -1.93 -2.64 -0.87
N GLU A 92 -2.87 -2.66 -1.83
CA GLU A 92 -3.09 -3.81 -2.70
C GLU A 92 -1.85 -4.14 -3.52
N TYR A 93 -1.26 -3.13 -4.18
CA TYR A 93 -0.05 -3.30 -4.99
C TYR A 93 1.14 -3.83 -4.16
N VAL A 94 1.41 -3.21 -3.02
CA VAL A 94 2.49 -3.65 -2.11
C VAL A 94 2.27 -5.09 -1.66
N ARG A 95 1.03 -5.47 -1.37
CA ARG A 95 0.69 -6.84 -1.00
C ARG A 95 0.99 -7.80 -2.15
N GLU A 96 0.59 -7.47 -3.38
CA GLU A 96 0.87 -8.31 -4.54
C GLU A 96 2.38 -8.50 -4.76
N CYS A 97 3.18 -7.43 -4.63
CA CYS A 97 4.64 -7.54 -4.70
C CYS A 97 5.23 -8.43 -3.60
N VAL A 98 4.77 -8.29 -2.36
CA VAL A 98 5.25 -9.12 -1.24
C VAL A 98 4.84 -10.58 -1.40
N GLU A 99 3.61 -10.84 -1.88
CA GLU A 99 3.13 -12.18 -2.19
C GLU A 99 3.94 -12.83 -3.33
N ASP A 100 4.27 -12.07 -4.37
CA ASP A 100 5.06 -12.55 -5.53
C ASP A 100 6.51 -12.90 -5.14
N GLN A 101 7.16 -12.07 -4.30
CA GLN A 101 8.50 -12.36 -3.78
C GLN A 101 8.57 -13.60 -2.88
N ALA A 102 7.47 -13.96 -2.23
CA ALA A 102 7.40 -15.11 -1.33
C ALA A 102 7.14 -16.45 -2.06
N ALA A 103 6.79 -16.42 -3.35
CA ALA A 103 6.45 -17.57 -4.18
C ALA A 103 7.69 -18.22 -4.82
#